data_AF-A9G1W7-F1
#
_entry.id   AF-A9G1W7-F1
#
_cell.length_a   1.000
_cell.length_b   1.000
_cell.length_c   1.000
_cell.angle_alpha   90.00
_cell.angle_beta   90.00
_cell.angle_gamma   90.00
#
_symmetry.space_group_name_H-M   'P 1'
#
loop_
_entity.id
_entity.type
_entity.pdbx_description
1 polymer ?
#
loop_
_entity_poly.entity_id
_entity_poly.type
_entity_poly.pdbx_seq_one_letter_code
_entity_poly.pdbx_strand_id
1 'polypeptide(L)'
;MDEASRENELTLATASGAERTWVFSSARLGRDAAGRRLLVTIACDITERKRAGDAWEATLREADHRKDAFLTMLAPGDGRAAGDAGRLRRDPRP
;
A
#
# COMPACT_ATOMS: atom_id res chain seq x y z
N MET A 1 -20.17 -15.87 -25.81
CA MET A 1 -19.45 -14.59 -25.98
C MET A 1 -20.02 -13.68 -24.91
N ASP A 2 -19.51 -13.82 -23.68
CA ASP A 2 -20.05 -13.14 -22.51
C ASP A 2 -19.38 -11.78 -22.38
N GLU A 3 -20.09 -10.77 -22.87
CA GLU A 3 -19.65 -9.38 -22.95
C GLU A 3 -19.48 -8.78 -21.55
N ALA A 4 -18.24 -8.77 -21.08
CA ALA A 4 -17.66 -7.94 -20.02
C ALA A 4 -18.64 -7.46 -18.93
N SER A 5 -18.75 -8.24 -17.85
CA SER A 5 -19.19 -7.71 -16.56
C SER A 5 -18.27 -6.55 -16.20
N ARG A 6 -18.78 -5.32 -16.28
CA ARG A 6 -18.02 -4.14 -15.84
C ARG A 6 -18.06 -4.12 -14.33
N GLU A 7 -16.96 -4.54 -13.71
CA GLU A 7 -16.70 -4.27 -12.30
C GLU A 7 -16.29 -2.82 -12.13
N ASN A 8 -17.02 -2.09 -11.29
CA ASN A 8 -16.69 -0.72 -10.94
C ASN A 8 -16.72 -0.55 -9.42
N GLU A 9 -15.61 -0.09 -8.86
CA GLU A 9 -15.53 0.28 -7.45
C GLU A 9 -15.87 1.77 -7.31
N LEU A 10 -16.77 2.10 -6.39
CA LEU A 10 -17.16 3.48 -6.15
C LEU A 10 -17.33 3.75 -4.66
N THR A 11 -16.77 4.86 -4.20
CA THR A 11 -17.05 5.38 -2.87
C THR A 11 -18.29 6.26 -2.92
N LEU A 12 -19.24 5.99 -2.03
CA LEU A 12 -20.55 6.59 -1.98
C LEU A 12 -20.83 7.11 -0.57
N ALA A 13 -21.52 8.25 -0.50
CA ALA A 13 -22.13 8.70 0.75
C ALA A 13 -23.51 8.04 0.91
N THR A 14 -23.73 7.38 2.05
CA THR A 14 -25.06 6.88 2.41
C THR A 14 -25.99 8.03 2.79
N ALA A 15 -27.30 7.77 2.88
CA ALA A 15 -28.26 8.75 3.37
C ALA A 15 -27.94 9.27 4.78
N SER A 16 -27.21 8.49 5.58
CA SER A 16 -26.73 8.89 6.92
C SER A 16 -25.42 9.70 6.87
N GLY A 17 -24.90 10.01 5.67
CA GLY A 17 -23.62 10.71 5.47
C GLY A 17 -22.38 9.85 5.66
N ALA A 18 -22.51 8.53 5.86
CA ALA A 18 -21.36 7.66 6.03
C ALA A 18 -20.75 7.33 4.66
N GLU A 19 -19.43 7.37 4.55
CA GLU A 19 -18.76 6.87 3.34
C GLU A 19 -18.68 5.34 3.36
N ARG A 20 -19.03 4.76 2.20
CA ARG A 20 -18.95 3.32 1.93
C ARG A 20 -18.34 3.11 0.55
N THR A 21 -17.51 2.08 0.42
CA THR A 21 -16.91 1.67 -0.84
C THR A 21 -17.62 0.43 -1.33
N TRP A 22 -18.27 0.53 -2.49
CA TRP A 22 -19.05 -0.55 -3.08
C TRP A 22 -18.42 -1.00 -4.39
N VAL A 23 -18.43 -2.31 -4.63
CA VAL A 23 -18.16 -2.89 -5.94
C VAL A 23 -19.48 -3.21 -6.62
N PHE A 24 -19.62 -2.73 -7.85
CA PHE A 24 -20.75 -3.00 -8.71
C PHE A 24 -20.35 -3.96 -9.81
N SER A 25 -21.14 -4.99 -10.03
CA SER A 25 -21.02 -5.87 -11.20
C SER A 25 -22.38 -5.98 -11.87
N SER A 26 -22.43 -5.78 -13.19
CA SER A 26 -23.69 -5.76 -13.94
C SER A 26 -23.66 -6.70 -15.12
N ALA A 27 -24.77 -7.43 -15.31
CA ALA A 27 -24.98 -8.33 -16.43
C ALA A 27 -26.30 -8.03 -17.13
N ARG A 28 -26.31 -8.14 -18.47
CA ARG A 28 -27.51 -7.94 -19.30
C ARG A 28 -28.32 -9.23 -19.32
N LEU A 29 -29.62 -9.13 -19.03
CA LEU A 29 -30.54 -10.26 -19.02
C LEU A 29 -31.37 -10.40 -20.31
N GLY A 30 -31.16 -9.51 -21.28
CA GLY A 30 -31.92 -9.50 -22.53
C GLY A 30 -33.11 -8.54 -22.47
N ARG A 31 -34.24 -8.91 -23.08
CA ARG A 31 -35.46 -8.10 -23.12
C ARG A 31 -36.64 -8.85 -22.50
N ASP A 32 -37.54 -8.12 -21.85
CA ASP A 32 -38.81 -8.69 -21.38
C ASP A 32 -39.83 -8.88 -22.51
N ALA A 33 -41.01 -9.41 -22.19
CA ALA A 33 -42.09 -9.63 -23.16
C ALA A 33 -42.60 -8.34 -23.83
N ALA A 34 -42.35 -7.18 -23.21
CA ALA A 34 -42.69 -5.87 -23.76
C ALA A 34 -41.52 -5.21 -24.53
N GLY A 35 -40.40 -5.93 -24.72
CA GLY A 35 -39.22 -5.46 -25.43
C GLY A 35 -38.28 -4.56 -24.61
N ARG A 36 -38.54 -4.35 -23.31
CA ARG A 36 -37.69 -3.53 -22.43
C ARG A 36 -36.41 -4.25 -22.08
N ARG A 37 -35.27 -3.55 -22.11
CA ARG A 37 -33.97 -4.14 -21.76
C ARG A 37 -33.86 -4.35 -20.26
N LEU A 38 -33.45 -5.55 -19.85
CA LEU A 38 -33.22 -5.92 -18.46
C LEU A 38 -31.71 -5.99 -18.17
N LEU A 39 -31.33 -5.46 -17.03
CA LEU A 39 -29.99 -5.51 -16.46
C LEU A 39 -30.13 -5.95 -15.01
N VAL A 40 -29.25 -6.84 -14.56
CA VAL A 40 -29.06 -7.12 -13.14
C VAL A 40 -27.75 -6.52 -12.69
N THR A 41 -27.77 -5.87 -11.53
CA THR A 41 -26.58 -5.31 -10.91
C THR A 41 -26.48 -5.86 -9.49
N ILE A 42 -25.31 -6.39 -9.15
CA ILE A 42 -24.94 -6.74 -7.78
C ILE A 42 -24.12 -5.56 -7.24
N ALA A 43 -24.43 -5.13 -6.03
CA ALA A 43 -23.67 -4.15 -5.28
C ALA A 43 -23.20 -4.77 -3.97
N CYS A 44 -21.89 -4.86 -3.79
CA CYS A 44 -21.27 -5.43 -2.59
C CYS A 44 -20.55 -4.32 -1.82
N ASP A 45 -20.91 -4.12 -0.56
CA ASP A 45 -20.16 -3.24 0.34
C ASP A 45 -18.84 -3.91 0.72
N ILE A 46 -17.73 -3.30 0.34
CA ILE A 46 -16.37 -3.79 0.62
C ILE A 46 -15.62 -2.88 1.61
N THR A 47 -16.32 -1.95 2.26
CA THR A 47 -15.71 -0.93 3.13
C THR A 47 -14.87 -1.56 4.23
N GLU A 48 -15.43 -2.56 4.93
CA GLU A 48 -14.72 -3.24 6.02
C GLU A 48 -13.50 -4.00 5.53
N ARG A 49 -13.62 -4.68 4.39
CA ARG A 49 -12.52 -5.41 3.77
C ARG A 49 -11.36 -4.49 3.41
N LYS A 50 -11.64 -3.30 2.87
CA LYS A 50 -10.60 -2.30 2.57
C LYS A 50 -9.95 -1.76 3.84
N ARG A 51 -10.75 -1.37 4.83
CA ARG A 51 -10.23 -0.88 6.12
C ARG A 51 -9.31 -1.90 6.80
N ALA A 52 -9.65 -3.18 6.76
CA ALA A 52 -8.80 -4.24 7.29
C ALA A 52 -7.48 -4.35 6.50
N GLY A 53 -7.56 -4.31 5.16
CA GLY A 53 -6.38 -4.28 4.29
C GLY A 53 -5.45 -3.10 4.57
N ASP A 54 -6.00 -1.89 4.60
CA ASP A 54 -5.26 -0.65 4.85
C ASP A 54 -4.58 -0.66 6.22
N ALA A 55 -5.27 -1.18 7.25
CA ALA A 55 -4.72 -1.33 8.59
C ALA A 55 -3.56 -2.32 8.65
N TRP A 56 -3.66 -3.44 7.93
CA TRP A 56 -2.57 -4.41 7.81
C TRP A 56 -1.37 -3.83 7.08
N GLU A 57 -1.58 -3.13 5.96
CA GLU A 57 -0.51 -2.45 5.22
C GLU A 57 0.20 -1.39 6.07
N ALA A 58 -0.56 -0.60 6.83
CA ALA A 58 0.00 0.40 7.74
C ALA A 58 0.88 -0.26 8.82
N THR A 59 0.42 -1.37 9.39
CA THR A 59 1.17 -2.13 10.40
C THR A 59 2.47 -2.69 9.84
N LEU A 60 2.44 -3.21 8.61
CA LEU A 60 3.63 -3.72 7.93
C LEU A 60 4.65 -2.60 7.66
N ARG A 61 4.19 -1.43 7.18
CA ARG A 61 5.06 -0.26 6.95
C ARG A 61 5.74 0.21 8.23
N GLU A 62 5.01 0.27 9.33
CA GLU A 62 5.55 0.66 10.64
C GLU A 62 6.62 -0.33 11.12
N ALA A 63 6.37 -1.64 10.95
CA ALA A 63 7.36 -2.66 11.29
C ALA A 63 8.63 -2.54 10.44
N ASP A 64 8.48 -2.25 9.15
CA ASP A 64 9.60 -2.08 8.21
C ASP A 64 10.45 -0.86 8.58
N HIS A 65 9.80 0.29 8.81
CA HIS A 65 10.46 1.51 9.27
C HIS A 65 11.22 1.30 10.59
N ARG A 66 10.63 0.57 11.53
CA ARG A 66 11.27 0.26 12.82
C ARG A 66 12.51 -0.62 12.64
N LYS A 67 12.43 -1.62 11.76
CA LYS A 67 13.56 -2.49 11.44
C LYS A 67 14.68 -1.68 10.77
N ASP A 68 14.35 -0.81 9.82
CA ASP A 68 15.35 0.01 9.12
C ASP A 68 16.06 0.98 10.08
N ALA A 69 15.30 1.60 10.99
CA ALA A 69 15.88 2.41 12.05
C ALA A 69 16.80 1.59 12.98
N PHE A 70 16.39 0.38 13.36
CA PHE A 70 17.20 -0.52 14.18
C PHE A 70 18.49 -0.96 13.47
N LEU A 71 18.41 -1.34 12.19
CA LEU A 71 19.57 -1.70 11.39
C LEU A 71 20.54 -0.54 11.21
N THR A 72 20.01 0.68 11.05
CA THR A 72 20.82 1.92 11.00
C THR A 72 21.57 2.14 12.31
N MET A 73 20.95 1.86 13.47
CA MET A 73 21.59 1.98 14.78
C MET A 73 22.69 0.93 15.01
N LEU A 74 22.55 -0.25 14.40
CA LEU A 74 23.56 -1.33 14.48
C LEU A 74 24.68 -1.20 13.46
N ALA A 75 24.53 -0.32 12.46
CA ALA A 75 25.59 -0.07 11.51
C ALA A 75 26.82 0.43 12.29
N PRO A 76 27.96 -0.29 12.26
CA PRO A 76 29.16 0.17 12.96
C PRO A 76 29.51 1.55 12.40
N GLY A 77 29.66 2.54 13.29
CA GLY A 77 30.06 3.89 12.88
C GLY A 77 31.33 3.77 12.05
N ASP A 78 31.28 4.20 10.78
CA ASP A 78 32.41 4.16 9.86
C ASP A 78 33.61 4.81 10.55
N GLY A 79 34.53 3.97 11.01
CA GLY A 79 35.69 4.34 11.80
C GLY A 79 36.62 5.22 10.97
N ARG A 80 36.40 6.53 11.03
CA ARG A 80 37.33 7.53 10.49
C ARG A 80 38.03 8.22 11.64
N ALA A 81 39.08 7.60 12.17
CA ALA A 81 40.12 8.29 12.94
C ALA A 81 41.43 7.49 13.02
N ALA A 82 42.53 8.24 12.94
CA ALA A 82 43.89 7.89 13.36
C ALA A 82 44.75 7.02 12.42
N GLY A 83 45.25 7.66 11.37
CA GLY A 83 46.50 7.29 10.72
C GLY A 83 47.41 8.51 10.57
N ASP A 84 47.55 9.33 11.62
CA ASP A 84 48.58 10.37 11.65
C ASP A 84 49.16 10.53 13.07
N ALA A 85 50.48 10.74 13.13
CA ALA A 85 51.42 10.75 14.27
C ALA A 85 51.84 9.36 14.83
N GLY A 86 53.12 8.95 14.82
CA GLY A 86 54.34 9.59 14.36
C GLY A 86 55.61 8.87 14.85
N ARG A 87 56.71 9.14 14.14
CA ARG A 87 58.09 9.28 14.65
C ARG A 87 58.95 8.01 14.84
N LEU A 88 59.97 7.89 13.98
CA LEU A 88 61.34 7.68 14.48
C LEU A 88 62.28 8.71 13.85
N ARG A 89 62.76 9.62 14.71
CA ARG A 89 63.98 10.38 14.47
C ARG A 89 65.16 9.42 14.40
N ARG A 90 66.03 9.60 13.42
CA ARG A 90 67.47 9.67 13.68
C ARG A 90 68.10 10.81 12.88
N ASP A 91 68.75 11.67 13.65
CA ASP A 91 69.57 12.82 13.30
C ASP A 91 71.05 12.33 13.26
N PRO A 92 72.10 13.15 13.04
CA PRO A 92 72.61 13.60 11.74
C PRO A 92 74.14 13.41 11.51
N ARG A 93 74.60 13.70 10.27
CA ARG A 93 75.89 14.32 9.86
C ARG A 93 77.23 13.55 10.02
N PRO A 94 78.36 14.03 9.45
CA PRO A 94 78.63 15.29 8.69
C PRO A 94 78.71 15.16 7.17
#